data_AF-A0A800FZS1-F1
#
_entry.id   AF-A0A800FZS1-F1
#
_cell.length_a   1.000
_cell.length_b   1.000
_cell.length_c   1.000
_cell.angle_alpha   90.00
_cell.angle_beta   90.00
_cell.angle_gamma   90.00
#
_symmetry.space_group_name_H-M   'P 1'
#
loop_
_entity.id
_entity.type
_entity.pdbx_description
1 polymer ?
#
loop_
_entity_poly.entity_id
_entity_poly.type
_entity_poly.pdbx_seq_one_letter_code
_entity_poly.pdbx_strand_id
1 'polypeptide(L)'
;MDDLNMVSTVAGALSERAKIAVASQLKNKFVRGDVEIPERLVENLSYHLGKGETHYPDRPGMLELRKCIGKELGSYLDDPRDQNEVLVTASEGEAVFVTMLGLDLVPEGGVVAQKELRHQALFDWMGIRVYGLEDTGIPVAYWELDSGIGEEWFKGNVGTKICAFGNALYGEGSEILKLASDTIMVGSLSSLLGIHGFDLGFVSAEASLLKRITSWKQASSICAPSPSQRVALWALGERP
;
A
#
# COMPACT_ATOMS: atom_id res chain seq x y z
N MET A 1 -23.92 -28.99 -10.81
CA MET A 1 -22.88 -29.94 -11.21
C MET A 1 -22.43 -29.54 -12.60
N ASP A 2 -21.27 -28.97 -12.87
CA ASP A 2 -20.14 -28.48 -12.08
C ASP A 2 -19.31 -27.66 -13.09
N ASP A 3 -19.46 -26.34 -13.11
CA ASP A 3 -18.60 -25.43 -13.91
C ASP A 3 -18.07 -24.26 -13.07
N LEU A 4 -18.15 -24.39 -11.74
CA LEU A 4 -17.79 -23.33 -10.77
C LEU A 4 -16.30 -23.33 -10.37
N ASN A 5 -15.44 -24.15 -11.00
CA ASN A 5 -14.09 -24.43 -10.49
C ASN A 5 -12.93 -24.17 -11.47
N MET A 6 -13.12 -23.37 -12.52
CA MET A 6 -12.13 -23.26 -13.59
C MET A 6 -11.15 -22.07 -13.53
N VAL A 7 -10.94 -21.41 -12.38
CA VAL A 7 -9.68 -20.68 -12.11
C VAL A 7 -9.40 -20.68 -10.59
N SER A 8 -8.78 -21.75 -10.08
CA SER A 8 -8.57 -21.97 -8.63
C SER A 8 -7.17 -21.61 -8.12
N THR A 9 -6.38 -20.84 -8.86
CA THR A 9 -4.99 -20.56 -8.46
C THR A 9 -4.62 -19.08 -8.59
N VAL A 10 -3.77 -18.61 -7.66
CA VAL A 10 -3.10 -17.29 -7.73
C VAL A 10 -2.44 -17.08 -9.09
N ALA A 11 -1.90 -18.14 -9.69
CA ALA A 11 -1.34 -18.13 -11.04
C ALA A 11 -2.39 -17.81 -12.13
N GLY A 12 -3.63 -18.29 -11.98
CA GLY A 12 -4.72 -17.94 -12.88
C GLY A 12 -5.15 -16.48 -12.76
N ALA A 13 -5.20 -15.94 -11.55
CA ALA A 13 -5.46 -14.52 -11.32
C ALA A 13 -4.34 -13.63 -11.89
N LEU A 14 -3.07 -14.02 -11.69
CA LEU A 14 -1.91 -13.34 -12.29
C LEU A 14 -1.93 -13.41 -13.83
N SER A 15 -2.33 -14.54 -14.41
CA SER A 15 -2.45 -14.69 -15.87
C SER A 15 -3.54 -13.78 -16.45
N GLU A 16 -4.65 -13.60 -15.76
CA GLU A 16 -5.72 -12.71 -16.22
C GLU A 16 -5.31 -11.23 -16.08
N ARG A 17 -4.60 -10.88 -15.01
CA ARG A 17 -3.98 -9.56 -14.83
C ARG A 17 -3.01 -9.23 -15.97
N ALA A 18 -2.15 -10.16 -16.35
CA ALA A 18 -1.19 -9.94 -17.44
C ALA A 18 -1.88 -9.69 -18.79
N LYS A 19 -2.97 -10.41 -19.09
CA LYS A 19 -3.74 -10.19 -20.33
C LYS A 19 -4.37 -8.79 -20.36
N ILE A 20 -4.94 -8.36 -19.24
CA ILE A 20 -5.65 -7.08 -19.15
C ILE A 20 -4.66 -5.90 -19.10
N ALA A 21 -3.52 -6.04 -18.41
CA ALA A 21 -2.44 -5.06 -18.42
C ALA A 21 -1.89 -4.83 -19.84
N VAL A 22 -1.62 -5.92 -20.59
CA VAL A 22 -1.21 -5.86 -22.00
C VAL A 22 -2.29 -5.20 -22.88
N ALA A 23 -3.57 -5.51 -22.66
CA ALA A 23 -4.67 -4.87 -23.37
C ALA A 23 -4.77 -3.36 -23.07
N SER A 24 -4.43 -2.95 -21.84
CA SER A 24 -4.46 -1.54 -21.43
C SER A 24 -3.29 -0.72 -21.99
N GLN A 25 -2.07 -1.29 -22.05
CA GLN A 25 -0.88 -0.64 -22.61
C GLN A 25 -1.00 -0.33 -24.12
N LEU A 26 -1.81 -1.09 -24.85
CA LEU A 26 -2.07 -0.86 -26.28
C LEU A 26 -3.01 0.33 -26.54
N LYS A 27 -3.74 0.82 -25.53
CA LYS A 27 -4.66 1.97 -25.66
C LYS A 27 -4.08 3.22 -25.00
N ASN A 28 -3.29 3.96 -25.77
CA ASN A 28 -2.77 5.28 -25.36
C ASN A 28 -3.90 6.34 -25.34
N LYS A 29 -4.73 6.31 -24.28
CA LYS A 29 -5.60 7.38 -23.72
C LYS A 29 -6.63 6.69 -22.83
N PHE A 30 -6.62 7.00 -21.53
CA PHE A 30 -7.65 6.53 -20.62
C PHE A 30 -8.98 7.21 -20.97
N VAL A 31 -9.89 6.51 -21.66
CA VAL A 31 -11.26 6.97 -21.90
C VAL A 31 -12.15 6.37 -20.80
N ARG A 32 -13.06 7.18 -20.25
CA ARG A 32 -14.08 6.71 -19.29
C ARG A 32 -14.82 5.51 -19.90
N GLY A 33 -14.64 4.31 -19.33
CA GLY A 33 -15.24 3.06 -19.81
C GLY A 33 -14.25 2.00 -20.34
N ASP A 34 -12.95 2.30 -20.43
CA ASP A 34 -11.94 1.33 -20.89
C ASP A 34 -11.44 0.34 -19.81
N VAL A 35 -11.88 0.48 -18.55
CA VAL A 35 -11.56 -0.48 -17.50
C VAL A 35 -12.47 -1.70 -17.67
N GLU A 36 -11.90 -2.82 -18.14
CA GLU A 36 -12.59 -4.12 -18.08
C GLU A 36 -12.79 -4.49 -16.61
N ILE A 37 -14.02 -4.29 -16.12
CA ILE A 37 -14.42 -4.73 -14.79
C ILE A 37 -14.52 -6.26 -14.85
N PRO A 38 -13.75 -7.00 -14.06
CA PRO A 38 -13.75 -8.45 -14.13
C PRO A 38 -15.14 -9.05 -13.87
N GLU A 39 -15.44 -10.14 -14.57
CA GLU A 39 -16.74 -10.82 -14.49
C GLU A 39 -17.06 -11.21 -13.04
N ARG A 40 -18.30 -10.94 -12.60
CA ARG A 40 -18.80 -11.18 -11.23
C ARG A 40 -18.24 -10.31 -10.11
N LEU A 41 -17.32 -9.36 -10.35
CA LEU A 41 -16.86 -8.45 -9.27
C LEU A 41 -18.05 -7.65 -8.68
N VAL A 42 -18.86 -7.06 -9.55
CA VAL A 42 -20.03 -6.26 -9.14
C VAL A 42 -21.07 -7.11 -8.41
N GLU A 43 -21.31 -8.35 -8.87
CA GLU A 43 -22.25 -9.28 -8.24
C GLU A 43 -21.78 -9.68 -6.84
N ASN A 44 -20.50 -10.01 -6.68
CA ASN A 44 -19.92 -10.33 -5.37
C ASN A 44 -19.96 -9.13 -4.41
N LEU A 45 -19.57 -7.93 -4.87
CA LEU A 45 -19.68 -6.73 -4.06
C LEU A 45 -21.13 -6.45 -3.63
N SER A 46 -22.06 -6.54 -4.58
CA SER A 46 -23.49 -6.35 -4.33
C SER A 46 -24.03 -7.38 -3.34
N TYR A 47 -23.58 -8.63 -3.42
CA TYR A 47 -23.93 -9.68 -2.48
C TYR A 47 -23.47 -9.34 -1.05
N HIS A 48 -22.19 -9.01 -0.84
CA HIS A 48 -21.67 -8.70 0.49
C HIS A 48 -22.28 -7.41 1.08
N LEU A 49 -22.47 -6.39 0.25
CA LEU A 49 -23.18 -5.17 0.65
C LEU A 49 -24.63 -5.47 1.05
N GLY A 50 -25.33 -6.29 0.26
CA GLY A 50 -26.72 -6.70 0.52
C GLY A 50 -26.88 -7.60 1.74
N LYS A 51 -25.83 -8.31 2.16
CA LYS A 51 -25.81 -9.14 3.38
C LYS A 51 -25.62 -8.36 4.67
N GLY A 52 -25.50 -7.03 4.61
CA GLY A 52 -25.25 -6.23 5.81
C GLY A 52 -23.85 -6.47 6.37
N GLU A 53 -22.90 -6.93 5.53
CA GLU A 53 -21.47 -6.90 5.84
C GLU A 53 -20.92 -5.45 5.73
N THR A 54 -21.72 -4.51 6.22
CA THR A 54 -21.43 -3.10 6.49
C THR A 54 -20.81 -2.92 7.87
N HIS A 55 -20.65 -4.02 8.63
CA HIS A 55 -19.90 -4.01 9.87
C HIS A 55 -18.49 -3.53 9.59
N TYR A 56 -18.02 -2.60 10.44
CA TYR A 56 -16.68 -2.06 10.35
C TYR A 56 -15.69 -3.22 10.26
N PRO A 57 -14.77 -3.21 9.27
CA PRO A 57 -13.72 -4.20 9.23
C PRO A 57 -12.90 -4.07 10.51
N ASP A 58 -12.24 -5.15 10.92
CA ASP A 58 -11.33 -5.10 12.06
C ASP A 58 -10.44 -3.85 11.93
N ARG A 59 -10.20 -3.16 13.04
CA ARG A 59 -9.58 -1.82 13.08
C ARG A 59 -8.32 -1.66 12.21
N PRO A 60 -7.42 -2.66 12.08
CA PRO A 60 -6.27 -2.57 11.19
C PRO A 60 -6.55 -2.90 9.70
N GLY A 61 -7.75 -3.33 9.35
CA GLY A 61 -8.15 -3.87 8.05
C GLY A 61 -8.51 -5.36 8.10
N MET A 62 -9.17 -5.85 7.06
CA MET A 62 -9.54 -7.26 6.89
C MET A 62 -8.30 -8.16 7.04
N LEU A 63 -8.42 -9.22 7.82
CA LEU A 63 -7.31 -10.12 8.17
C LEU A 63 -6.65 -10.72 6.93
N GLU A 64 -7.48 -11.17 5.99
CA GLU A 64 -7.08 -11.77 4.73
C GLU A 64 -6.25 -10.78 3.92
N LEU A 65 -6.68 -9.53 3.84
CA LEU A 65 -6.00 -8.50 3.05
C LEU A 65 -4.63 -8.18 3.66
N ARG A 66 -4.56 -8.07 4.99
CA ARG A 66 -3.29 -7.86 5.70
C ARG A 66 -2.32 -9.02 5.49
N LYS A 67 -2.80 -10.27 5.48
CA LYS A 67 -1.97 -11.45 5.17
C LYS A 67 -1.42 -11.39 3.74
N CYS A 68 -2.24 -11.04 2.75
CA CYS A 68 -1.79 -10.90 1.37
C CYS A 68 -0.70 -9.83 1.24
N ILE A 69 -0.93 -8.64 1.82
CA ILE A 69 0.04 -7.53 1.82
C ILE A 69 1.35 -7.95 2.51
N GLY A 70 1.26 -8.53 3.71
CA GLY A 70 2.45 -8.94 4.48
C GLY A 70 3.29 -10.02 3.78
N LYS A 71 2.62 -10.95 3.09
CA LYS A 71 3.27 -11.95 2.23
C LYS A 71 3.96 -11.30 1.03
N GLU A 72 3.28 -10.40 0.31
CA GLU A 72 3.85 -9.74 -0.87
C GLU A 72 5.06 -8.86 -0.50
N LEU A 73 5.00 -8.18 0.65
CA LEU A 73 6.13 -7.39 1.17
C LEU A 73 7.38 -8.24 1.40
N GLY A 74 7.25 -9.55 1.65
CA GLY A 74 8.39 -10.46 1.76
C GLY A 74 9.20 -10.63 0.47
N SER A 75 8.67 -10.19 -0.68
CA SER A 75 9.45 -10.11 -1.93
C SER A 75 10.40 -8.90 -1.96
N TYR A 76 10.20 -7.92 -1.07
CA TYR A 76 10.91 -6.63 -1.04
C TYR A 76 11.72 -6.39 0.23
N LEU A 77 11.47 -7.20 1.26
CA LEU A 77 12.13 -7.13 2.55
C LEU A 77 12.99 -8.38 2.74
N ASP A 78 14.00 -8.30 3.59
CA ASP A 78 14.80 -9.46 4.00
C ASP A 78 13.93 -10.54 4.69
N ASP A 79 12.86 -10.12 5.38
CA ASP A 79 11.85 -10.99 6.00
C ASP A 79 10.41 -10.57 5.66
N PRO A 80 9.47 -11.51 5.50
CA PRO A 80 8.05 -11.21 5.32
C PRO A 80 7.43 -10.59 6.59
N ARG A 81 6.29 -9.91 6.42
CA ARG A 81 5.57 -9.25 7.51
C ARG A 81 4.38 -10.09 7.96
N ASP A 82 4.19 -10.22 9.28
CA ASP A 82 2.98 -10.83 9.84
C ASP A 82 1.77 -9.90 9.64
N GLN A 83 0.54 -10.45 9.67
CA GLN A 83 -0.66 -9.63 9.59
C GLN A 83 -0.74 -8.53 10.66
N ASN A 84 -0.12 -8.72 11.83
CA ASN A 84 -0.10 -7.73 12.92
C ASN A 84 0.91 -6.60 12.69
N GLU A 85 1.73 -6.72 11.64
CA GLU A 85 2.68 -5.73 11.16
C GLU A 85 2.17 -4.99 9.91
N VAL A 86 0.89 -5.11 9.60
CA VAL A 86 0.24 -4.45 8.45
C VAL A 86 -1.03 -3.72 8.91
N LEU A 87 -1.18 -2.48 8.45
CA LEU A 87 -2.33 -1.61 8.64
C LEU A 87 -2.85 -1.16 7.28
N VAL A 88 -4.13 -1.35 7.00
CA VAL A 88 -4.79 -0.87 5.78
C VAL A 88 -5.25 0.58 5.99
N THR A 89 -4.94 1.45 5.03
CA THR A 89 -5.30 2.87 5.01
C THR A 89 -6.20 3.19 3.83
N ALA A 90 -6.81 4.37 3.83
CA ALA A 90 -7.62 4.87 2.74
C ALA A 90 -6.77 5.29 1.53
N SER A 91 -5.49 5.60 1.70
CA SER A 91 -4.54 5.94 0.63
C SER A 91 -3.09 5.86 1.12
N GLU A 92 -2.13 5.94 0.19
CA GLU A 92 -0.71 6.14 0.55
C GLU A 92 -0.50 7.46 1.31
N GLY A 93 -1.18 8.54 0.91
CA GLY A 93 -1.07 9.83 1.62
C GLY A 93 -1.54 9.74 3.08
N GLU A 94 -2.63 9.00 3.35
CA GLU A 94 -3.03 8.72 4.73
C GLU A 94 -1.97 7.89 5.45
N ALA A 95 -1.41 6.87 4.78
CA ALA A 95 -0.36 6.02 5.34
C ALA A 95 0.87 6.84 5.76
N VAL A 96 1.34 7.76 4.91
CA VAL A 96 2.43 8.69 5.24
C VAL A 96 2.02 9.56 6.44
N PHE A 97 0.84 10.18 6.40
CA PHE A 97 0.36 11.07 7.46
C PHE A 97 0.34 10.40 8.84
N VAL A 98 -0.29 9.22 8.96
CA VAL A 98 -0.37 8.53 10.26
C VAL A 98 0.97 7.96 10.72
N THR A 99 1.86 7.64 9.78
CA THR A 99 3.22 7.17 10.07
C THR A 99 4.04 8.29 10.70
N MET A 100 4.01 9.49 10.11
CA MET A 100 4.76 10.64 10.65
C MET A 100 4.24 11.06 12.04
N LEU A 101 2.93 10.99 12.27
CA LEU A 101 2.34 11.18 13.61
C LEU A 101 2.77 10.10 14.60
N GLY A 102 2.79 8.82 14.18
CA GLY A 102 3.22 7.71 15.03
C GLY A 102 4.71 7.69 15.37
N LEU A 103 5.50 8.48 14.64
CA LEU A 103 6.93 8.75 14.88
C LEU A 103 7.17 10.07 15.62
N ASP A 104 6.11 10.78 16.04
CA ASP A 104 6.19 12.07 16.75
C ASP A 104 7.00 13.14 15.99
N LEU A 105 6.93 13.16 14.64
CA LEU A 105 7.64 14.11 13.79
C LEU A 105 6.88 15.43 13.56
N VAL A 106 5.68 15.57 14.10
CA VAL A 106 4.83 16.76 13.89
C VAL A 106 4.81 17.60 15.16
N PRO A 107 4.86 18.95 15.08
CA PRO A 107 4.84 19.76 13.86
C PRO A 107 6.21 20.22 13.33
N GLU A 108 7.33 19.91 13.97
CA GLU A 108 8.65 20.49 13.65
C GLU A 108 9.76 19.44 13.47
N GLY A 109 9.38 18.19 13.22
CA GLY A 109 10.34 17.11 12.94
C GLY A 109 11.02 17.28 11.59
N GLY A 110 12.02 16.43 11.36
CA GLY A 110 12.82 16.45 10.14
C GLY A 110 12.99 15.06 9.56
N VAL A 111 12.97 14.97 8.24
CA VAL A 111 13.35 13.77 7.49
C VAL A 111 14.44 14.12 6.51
N VAL A 112 15.38 13.20 6.28
CA VAL A 112 16.26 13.31 5.14
C VAL A 112 15.64 12.61 3.95
N ALA A 113 15.66 13.26 2.80
CA ALA A 113 15.10 12.69 1.59
C ALA A 113 15.78 13.27 0.33
N GLN A 114 15.49 12.65 -0.80
CA GLN A 114 15.81 13.21 -2.12
C GLN A 114 15.01 14.50 -2.40
N LYS A 115 15.42 15.25 -3.42
CA LYS A 115 14.67 16.42 -3.90
C LYS A 115 13.40 15.98 -4.63
N GLU A 116 12.39 16.85 -4.67
CA GLU A 116 11.16 16.69 -5.46
C GLU A 116 10.31 15.46 -5.07
N LEU A 117 9.99 15.33 -3.78
CA LEU A 117 9.09 14.30 -3.29
C LEU A 117 7.65 14.50 -3.78
N ARG A 118 6.97 13.41 -4.14
CA ARG A 118 5.50 13.40 -4.38
C ARG A 118 4.75 13.85 -3.14
N HIS A 119 5.23 13.48 -1.95
CA HIS A 119 4.61 13.84 -0.68
C HIS A 119 5.10 15.18 -0.10
N GLN A 120 5.85 16.01 -0.86
CA GLN A 120 6.37 17.30 -0.37
C GLN A 120 5.27 18.19 0.21
N ALA A 121 4.15 18.34 -0.50
CA ALA A 121 3.04 19.19 -0.05
C ALA A 121 2.41 18.71 1.28
N LEU A 122 2.42 17.39 1.53
CA LEU A 122 1.96 16.82 2.80
C LEU A 122 2.94 17.16 3.92
N PHE A 123 4.26 17.03 3.67
CA PHE A 123 5.29 17.41 4.65
C PHE A 123 5.23 18.90 5.00
N ASP A 124 5.09 19.76 3.99
CA ASP A 124 4.94 21.21 4.19
C ASP A 124 3.71 21.52 5.05
N TRP A 125 2.58 20.87 4.78
CA TRP A 125 1.34 21.03 5.55
C TRP A 125 1.48 20.54 6.99
N MET A 126 2.24 19.46 7.22
CA MET A 126 2.52 18.91 8.55
C MET A 126 3.62 19.65 9.32
N GLY A 127 4.30 20.62 8.68
CA GLY A 127 5.47 21.33 9.24
C GLY A 127 6.75 20.50 9.30
N ILE A 128 6.79 19.35 8.63
CA ILE A 128 7.96 18.47 8.60
C ILE A 128 9.00 19.04 7.63
N ARG A 129 10.23 19.23 8.12
CA ARG A 129 11.33 19.74 7.31
C ARG A 129 11.99 18.62 6.52
N VAL A 130 12.27 18.88 5.25
CA VAL A 130 12.97 17.95 4.37
C VAL A 130 14.42 18.42 4.20
N TYR A 131 15.36 17.55 4.57
CA TYR A 131 16.79 17.76 4.49
C TYR A 131 17.39 16.97 3.32
N GLY A 132 18.53 17.42 2.79
CA GLY A 132 19.22 16.76 1.69
C GLY A 132 20.01 15.55 2.16
N LEU A 133 20.32 14.61 1.25
CA LEU A 133 20.99 13.34 1.57
C LEU A 133 22.35 13.51 2.30
N GLU A 134 22.97 14.69 2.18
CA GLU A 134 24.18 15.11 2.87
C GLU A 134 24.01 15.37 4.39
N ASP A 135 22.78 15.58 4.86
CA ASP A 135 22.47 15.95 6.24
C ASP A 135 22.43 14.74 7.18
N THR A 136 23.61 14.24 7.56
CA THR A 136 23.78 13.03 8.39
C THR A 136 23.29 13.13 9.84
N GLY A 137 22.87 14.31 10.31
CA GLY A 137 22.42 14.56 11.69
C GLY A 137 20.95 14.25 11.96
N ILE A 138 20.18 13.88 10.93
CA ILE A 138 18.74 13.65 11.03
C ILE A 138 18.48 12.13 11.08
N PRO A 139 17.76 11.62 12.09
CA PRO A 139 17.68 10.18 12.36
C PRO A 139 16.65 9.44 11.51
N VAL A 140 15.84 10.12 10.71
CA VAL A 140 14.78 9.53 9.88
C VAL A 140 15.08 9.77 8.41
N ALA A 141 15.18 8.70 7.63
CA ALA A 141 15.25 8.76 6.17
C ALA A 141 13.92 8.40 5.55
N TYR A 142 13.55 9.16 4.52
CA TYR A 142 12.34 8.95 3.73
C TYR A 142 12.71 8.94 2.25
N TRP A 143 12.20 7.96 1.49
CA TRP A 143 12.37 7.92 0.04
C TRP A 143 11.14 7.34 -0.65
N GLU A 144 11.03 7.65 -1.94
CA GLU A 144 9.94 7.23 -2.80
C GLU A 144 10.48 6.36 -3.93
N LEU A 145 9.93 5.16 -4.11
CA LEU A 145 10.48 4.16 -5.02
C LEU A 145 10.40 4.58 -6.50
N ASP A 146 9.29 5.19 -6.91
CA ASP A 146 9.07 5.58 -8.32
C ASP A 146 9.99 6.72 -8.80
N SER A 147 10.89 7.20 -7.94
CA SER A 147 11.82 8.29 -8.23
C SER A 147 13.16 7.82 -8.84
N GLY A 148 13.31 6.52 -9.08
CA GLY A 148 14.47 5.96 -9.78
C GLY A 148 15.73 5.81 -8.91
N ILE A 149 15.59 5.86 -7.59
CA ILE A 149 16.71 5.63 -6.67
C ILE A 149 16.78 4.13 -6.34
N GLY A 150 17.74 3.44 -6.96
CA GLY A 150 18.19 2.11 -6.57
C GLY A 150 19.15 2.15 -5.36
N GLU A 151 19.73 1.00 -5.02
CA GLU A 151 20.61 0.69 -3.86
C GLU A 151 21.79 1.62 -3.51
N GLU A 152 21.95 2.82 -4.10
CA GLU A 152 22.90 3.81 -3.57
C GLU A 152 22.31 4.49 -2.32
N TRP A 153 22.28 3.72 -1.23
CA TRP A 153 21.73 4.10 0.06
C TRP A 153 22.45 5.31 0.69
N PHE A 154 21.67 6.06 1.47
CA PHE A 154 22.15 6.94 2.53
C PHE A 154 23.41 6.40 3.21
N LYS A 155 24.55 7.09 3.04
CA LYS A 155 25.84 6.74 3.69
C LYS A 155 25.91 7.18 5.16
N GLY A 156 24.78 7.58 5.75
CA GLY A 156 24.65 8.06 7.13
C GLY A 156 24.07 7.00 8.08
N ASN A 157 24.30 7.19 9.38
CA ASN A 157 23.74 6.33 10.42
C ASN A 157 22.28 6.73 10.69
N VAL A 158 21.36 6.26 9.85
CA VAL A 158 19.92 6.57 9.98
C VAL A 158 19.28 5.57 10.94
N GLY A 159 18.55 6.06 11.94
CA GLY A 159 17.87 5.24 12.95
C GLY A 159 16.52 4.67 12.48
N THR A 160 15.78 5.40 11.64
CA THR A 160 14.48 4.99 11.12
C THR A 160 14.42 5.17 9.61
N LYS A 161 13.97 4.14 8.89
CA LYS A 161 13.88 4.11 7.43
C LYS A 161 12.42 4.00 7.00
N ILE A 162 11.97 4.88 6.10
CA ILE A 162 10.61 4.88 5.56
C ILE A 162 10.67 4.84 4.03
N CYS A 163 10.09 3.80 3.45
CA CYS A 163 9.93 3.65 2.01
C CYS A 163 8.49 3.88 1.59
N ALA A 164 8.24 4.88 0.75
CA ALA A 164 6.98 5.08 0.06
C ALA A 164 7.00 4.36 -1.29
N PHE A 165 6.28 3.24 -1.35
CA PHE A 165 6.28 2.27 -2.44
C PHE A 165 5.43 2.66 -3.63
N GLY A 166 4.63 3.72 -3.53
CA GLY A 166 3.66 4.06 -4.56
C GLY A 166 2.79 2.87 -4.87
N ASN A 167 2.72 2.51 -6.15
CA ASN A 167 1.90 1.39 -6.63
C ASN A 167 2.73 0.11 -6.87
N ALA A 168 3.99 0.08 -6.44
CA ALA A 168 4.95 -0.96 -6.80
C ALA A 168 4.63 -2.34 -6.20
N LEU A 169 3.97 -2.39 -5.03
CA LEU A 169 3.72 -3.65 -4.30
C LEU A 169 3.12 -4.74 -5.20
N TYR A 170 2.13 -4.37 -6.03
CA TYR A 170 1.49 -5.25 -7.00
C TYR A 170 1.62 -4.74 -8.45
N GLY A 171 2.55 -3.83 -8.73
CA GLY A 171 2.80 -3.26 -10.05
C GLY A 171 3.69 -4.14 -10.94
N GLU A 172 3.82 -3.79 -12.23
CA GLU A 172 4.80 -4.40 -13.13
C GLU A 172 6.18 -3.74 -12.94
N GLY A 173 7.26 -4.55 -12.94
CA GLY A 173 8.62 -4.03 -13.12
C GLY A 173 9.34 -3.55 -11.87
N SER A 174 8.97 -3.99 -10.67
CA SER A 174 9.84 -3.79 -9.51
C SER A 174 11.03 -4.75 -9.60
N GLU A 175 12.21 -4.21 -9.89
CA GLU A 175 13.45 -4.93 -9.60
C GLU A 175 13.42 -5.32 -8.11
N ILE A 176 13.82 -6.56 -7.80
CA ILE A 176 13.76 -7.13 -6.44
C ILE A 176 14.72 -6.36 -5.54
N LEU A 177 14.28 -5.21 -5.03
CA LEU A 177 14.96 -4.49 -3.97
C LEU A 177 14.83 -5.32 -2.71
N LYS A 178 15.96 -5.66 -2.08
CA LYS A 178 15.96 -6.24 -0.74
C LYS A 178 16.25 -5.16 0.28
N LEU A 179 15.20 -4.64 0.90
CA LEU A 179 15.30 -3.67 1.97
C LEU A 179 15.40 -4.38 3.32
N ALA A 180 16.03 -3.74 4.30
CA ALA A 180 16.15 -4.28 5.64
C ALA A 180 14.76 -4.49 6.28
N SER A 181 14.60 -5.57 7.05
CA SER A 181 13.33 -5.97 7.69
C SER A 181 12.75 -4.91 8.66
N ASP A 182 13.56 -3.98 9.16
CA ASP A 182 13.12 -2.89 10.03
C ASP A 182 12.59 -1.66 9.26
N THR A 183 12.66 -1.67 7.93
CA THR A 183 12.15 -0.59 7.07
C THR A 183 10.63 -0.48 7.20
N ILE A 184 10.15 0.73 7.49
CA ILE A 184 8.73 1.06 7.46
C ILE A 184 8.31 1.20 6.00
N MET A 185 7.30 0.45 5.60
CA MET A 185 6.78 0.45 4.23
C MET A 185 5.44 1.15 4.21
N VAL A 186 5.27 2.15 3.36
CA VAL A 186 3.96 2.76 3.09
C VAL A 186 3.70 2.66 1.60
N GLY A 187 2.44 2.50 1.19
CA GLY A 187 2.16 2.33 -0.22
C GLY A 187 0.68 2.37 -0.56
N SER A 188 0.41 2.22 -1.85
CA SER A 188 -0.91 2.20 -2.46
C SER A 188 -1.20 0.82 -3.04
N LEU A 189 -2.47 0.42 -3.01
CA LEU A 189 -2.97 -0.79 -3.65
C LEU A 189 -3.57 -0.53 -5.03
N SER A 190 -3.45 0.68 -5.57
CA SER A 190 -4.15 1.10 -6.79
C SER A 190 -3.72 0.39 -8.08
N SER A 191 -2.60 -0.37 -8.04
CA SER A 191 -2.18 -1.26 -9.12
C SER A 191 -2.96 -2.58 -9.18
N LEU A 192 -3.77 -2.90 -8.17
CA LEU A 192 -4.66 -4.06 -8.23
C LEU A 192 -5.77 -3.85 -9.27
N LEU A 193 -5.92 -4.82 -10.16
CA LEU A 193 -6.94 -4.73 -11.21
C LEU A 193 -8.35 -4.58 -10.61
N GLY A 194 -9.13 -3.65 -11.17
CA GLY A 194 -10.53 -3.42 -10.74
C GLY A 194 -10.66 -2.50 -9.52
N ILE A 195 -9.54 -2.09 -8.90
CA ILE A 195 -9.55 -1.12 -7.79
C ILE A 195 -9.50 0.33 -8.26
N HIS A 196 -9.36 0.62 -9.56
CA HIS A 196 -9.08 1.98 -10.09
C HIS A 196 -10.12 3.08 -9.75
N GLY A 197 -11.27 2.73 -9.15
CA GLY A 197 -12.26 3.66 -8.60
C GLY A 197 -12.34 3.69 -7.07
N PHE A 198 -11.45 2.98 -6.38
CA PHE A 198 -11.36 2.83 -4.94
C PHE A 198 -9.94 3.11 -4.48
N ASP A 199 -9.77 4.00 -3.51
CA ASP A 199 -8.46 4.22 -2.90
C ASP A 199 -8.27 3.27 -1.71
N LEU A 200 -7.09 2.66 -1.67
CA LEU A 200 -6.55 1.95 -0.52
C LEU A 200 -5.03 2.12 -0.49
N GLY A 201 -4.50 2.26 0.72
CA GLY A 201 -3.09 2.16 0.99
C GLY A 201 -2.80 1.18 2.10
N PHE A 202 -1.53 1.13 2.50
CA PHE A 202 -1.09 0.36 3.64
C PHE A 202 0.09 1.03 4.34
N VAL A 203 0.26 0.68 5.61
CA VAL A 203 1.49 0.86 6.39
C VAL A 203 1.93 -0.53 6.84
N SER A 204 3.23 -0.82 6.77
CA SER A 204 3.84 -1.96 7.43
C SER A 204 5.05 -1.52 8.24
N ALA A 205 5.09 -1.97 9.49
CA ALA A 205 6.10 -1.61 10.47
C ALA A 205 6.11 -2.66 11.60
N GLU A 206 7.15 -2.63 12.43
CA GLU A 206 7.19 -3.44 13.66
C GLU A 206 5.94 -3.22 14.52
N ALA A 207 5.44 -4.29 15.13
CA ALA A 207 4.12 -4.32 15.77
C ALA A 207 3.91 -3.24 16.84
N SER A 208 4.92 -2.92 17.66
CA SER A 208 4.83 -1.87 18.68
C SER A 208 4.68 -0.48 18.08
N LEU A 209 5.41 -0.18 17.01
CA LEU A 209 5.27 1.07 16.25
C LEU A 209 3.94 1.11 15.50
N LEU A 210 3.55 0.02 14.85
CA LEU A 210 2.29 -0.04 14.11
C LEU A 210 1.09 0.21 15.02
N LYS A 211 1.14 -0.24 16.28
CA LYS A 211 0.10 0.06 17.29
C LYS A 211 -0.02 1.56 17.56
N ARG A 212 1.10 2.30 17.62
CA ARG A 212 1.08 3.76 17.75
C ARG A 212 0.46 4.42 16.51
N ILE A 213 0.92 4.01 15.32
CA ILE A 213 0.39 4.50 14.04
C ILE A 213 -1.12 4.24 13.92
N THR A 214 -1.57 3.05 14.30
CA THR A 214 -3.00 2.66 14.29
C THR A 214 -3.84 3.54 15.19
N SER A 215 -3.29 4.01 16.32
CA SER A 215 -4.01 4.91 17.24
C SER A 215 -4.26 6.28 16.60
N TRP A 216 -3.27 6.81 15.88
CA TRP A 216 -3.43 8.04 15.09
C TRP A 216 -4.38 7.87 13.92
N LYS A 217 -4.30 6.74 13.22
CA LYS A 217 -5.24 6.41 12.16
C LYS A 217 -6.67 6.45 12.70
N GLN A 218 -6.95 5.80 13.83
CA GLN A 218 -8.29 5.79 14.43
C GLN A 218 -8.80 7.18 14.82
N ALA A 219 -7.91 8.08 15.25
CA ALA A 219 -8.27 9.45 15.56
C ALA A 219 -8.60 10.29 14.30
N SER A 220 -8.01 9.92 13.15
CA SER A 220 -8.19 10.64 11.87
C SER A 220 -9.31 10.03 11.00
N SER A 221 -9.27 8.73 10.76
CA SER A 221 -10.25 7.97 10.00
C SER A 221 -10.50 6.59 10.63
N ILE A 222 -11.76 6.30 10.95
CA ILE A 222 -12.14 5.11 11.73
C ILE A 222 -11.64 3.81 11.08
N CYS A 223 -11.84 3.63 9.78
CA CYS A 223 -11.42 2.43 9.04
C CYS A 223 -11.22 2.74 7.55
N ALA A 224 -10.43 1.92 6.86
CA ALA A 224 -10.48 1.90 5.40
C ALA A 224 -11.83 1.30 4.93
N PRO A 225 -12.45 1.79 3.83
CA PRO A 225 -13.78 1.36 3.44
C PRO A 225 -13.87 -0.15 3.14
N SER A 226 -14.83 -0.85 3.75
CA SER A 226 -15.05 -2.30 3.52
C SER A 226 -15.24 -2.67 2.05
N PRO A 227 -15.98 -1.89 1.21
CA PRO A 227 -16.13 -2.21 -0.20
C PRO A 227 -14.79 -2.23 -0.94
N SER A 228 -13.94 -1.22 -0.70
CA SER A 228 -12.60 -1.15 -1.30
C SER A 228 -11.75 -2.35 -0.92
N GLN A 229 -11.78 -2.77 0.36
CA GLN A 229 -10.99 -3.91 0.83
C GLN A 229 -11.45 -5.23 0.18
N ARG A 230 -12.75 -5.40 -0.05
CA ARG A 230 -13.29 -6.57 -0.77
C ARG A 230 -12.91 -6.58 -2.23
N VAL A 231 -12.88 -5.43 -2.90
CA VAL A 231 -12.37 -5.33 -4.27
C VAL A 231 -10.92 -5.77 -4.33
N ALA A 232 -10.09 -5.29 -3.40
CA ALA A 232 -8.69 -5.68 -3.32
C ALA A 232 -8.52 -7.21 -3.11
N LEU A 233 -9.27 -7.79 -2.17
CA LEU A 233 -9.26 -9.25 -1.94
C LEU A 233 -9.70 -10.03 -3.19
N TRP A 234 -10.77 -9.58 -3.85
CA TRP A 234 -11.25 -10.20 -5.07
C TRP A 234 -10.18 -10.16 -6.17
N ALA A 235 -9.47 -9.04 -6.31
CA ALA A 235 -8.39 -8.85 -7.29
C ALA A 235 -7.16 -9.73 -6.99
N LEU A 236 -6.94 -10.04 -5.72
CA LEU A 236 -5.90 -10.96 -5.24
C LEU A 236 -6.31 -12.44 -5.38
N GLY A 237 -7.53 -12.72 -5.83
CA GLY A 237 -8.07 -14.08 -5.96
C GLY A 237 -8.59 -14.67 -4.65
N GLU A 238 -8.61 -13.87 -3.58
CA GLU A 238 -9.24 -14.27 -2.32
C GLU A 238 -10.76 -14.18 -2.48
N ARG A 239 -11.41 -15.34 -2.43
CA ARG A 239 -12.86 -15.49 -2.51
C ARG A 239 -13.37 -15.85 -1.10
N PRO A 240 -14.54 -15.33 -0.69
CA PRO A 240 -15.23 -15.81 0.51
C PRO A 240 -15.77 -17.24 0.34
#